data_AF-A0A5I5V7Q8-F1
#
_entry.id   AF-A0A5I5V7Q8-F1
#
_cell.length_a   1.000
_cell.length_b   1.000
_cell.length_c   1.000
_cell.angle_alpha   90.00
_cell.angle_beta   90.00
_cell.angle_gamma   90.00
#
_symmetry.space_group_name_H-M   'P 1'
#
loop_
_entity.id
_entity.type
_entity.pdbx_description
1 polymer ?
#
loop_
_entity_poly.entity_id
_entity_poly.type
_entity_poly.pdbx_seq_one_letter_code
_entity_poly.pdbx_strand_id
1 'polypeptide(L)'
;METFNWKIRPDMTVESEPKVTSIKLGDGYEQRRPAGLNNHLAKYNVTVRIRKGEHQNLEAFLSRHGGVKSFLWTPPYTWTQIRVICRKWSINVGSLWVTVTTTFEQVVI
;
A
#
# COMPACT_ATOMS: atom_id res chain seq x y z
N MET A 1 1.42 -9.11 -15.18
CA MET A 1 1.32 -8.20 -14.01
C MET A 1 2.64 -8.32 -13.26
N GLU A 2 3.34 -7.22 -13.01
CA GLU A 2 4.63 -7.28 -12.30
C GLU A 2 4.42 -7.55 -10.80
N THR A 3 5.41 -8.17 -10.14
CA THR A 3 5.36 -8.50 -8.71
C THR A 3 6.45 -7.73 -7.97
N PHE A 4 6.07 -7.13 -6.85
CA PHE A 4 6.98 -6.44 -5.95
C PHE A 4 7.71 -7.45 -5.05
N ASN A 5 9.02 -7.59 -5.26
CA ASN A 5 9.86 -8.60 -4.59
C ASN A 5 10.94 -8.00 -3.65
N TRP A 6 10.95 -6.68 -3.45
CA TRP A 6 11.97 -6.04 -2.61
C TRP A 6 11.73 -6.32 -1.12
N LYS A 7 12.84 -6.47 -0.38
CA LYS A 7 12.80 -6.69 1.07
C LYS A 7 12.31 -5.43 1.79
N ILE A 8 11.27 -5.61 2.59
CA ILE A 8 10.68 -4.55 3.40
C ILE A 8 11.40 -4.50 4.75
N ARG A 9 11.58 -3.31 5.28
CA ARG A 9 12.07 -3.09 6.64
C ARG A 9 11.10 -3.71 7.66
N PRO A 10 11.61 -4.26 8.78
CA PRO A 10 10.77 -4.50 9.95
C PRO A 10 10.07 -3.20 10.36
N ASP A 11 8.90 -3.30 11.01
CA ASP A 11 8.05 -2.18 11.44
C ASP A 11 7.18 -1.53 10.34
N MET A 12 6.70 -2.34 9.39
CA MET A 12 5.63 -1.92 8.47
C MET A 12 4.33 -1.66 9.23
N THR A 13 3.68 -0.51 9.01
CA THR A 13 2.36 -0.23 9.58
C THR A 13 1.26 -0.51 8.56
N VAL A 14 0.15 -1.06 9.04
CA VAL A 14 -1.05 -1.36 8.24
C VAL A 14 -2.19 -0.55 8.79
N GLU A 15 -2.75 0.32 7.96
CA GLU A 15 -3.94 1.10 8.26
C GLU A 15 -5.10 0.51 7.48
N SER A 16 -6.14 0.03 8.18
CA SER A 16 -7.36 -0.38 7.54
C SER A 16 -8.50 0.53 7.92
N GLU A 17 -9.12 1.14 6.91
CA GLU A 17 -10.26 2.03 7.09
C GLU A 17 -11.46 1.45 6.32
N PRO A 18 -12.19 0.49 6.91
CA PRO A 18 -13.39 -0.04 6.28
C PRO A 18 -14.44 1.06 6.10
N LYS A 19 -14.82 1.30 4.85
CA LYS A 19 -15.81 2.34 4.52
C LYS A 19 -17.20 1.86 4.90
N VAL A 20 -17.85 2.60 5.79
CA VAL A 20 -19.22 2.35 6.25
C VAL A 20 -20.06 3.57 5.94
N THR A 21 -21.22 3.36 5.32
CA THR A 21 -22.25 4.40 5.20
C THR A 21 -23.14 4.30 6.43
N SER A 22 -23.25 5.40 7.19
CA SER A 22 -24.17 5.48 8.31
C SER A 22 -25.29 6.50 8.05
N ILE A 23 -26.51 6.11 8.42
CA ILE A 23 -27.71 6.93 8.32
C ILE A 23 -28.27 7.05 9.74
N LYS A 24 -28.39 8.28 10.24
CA LYS A 24 -29.02 8.58 11.53
C LYS A 24 -30.51 8.76 11.31
N LEU A 25 -31.34 8.00 12.01
CA LEU A 25 -32.80 7.94 11.79
C LEU A 25 -33.62 8.74 12.82
N GLY A 26 -33.01 9.68 13.54
CA GLY A 26 -33.67 10.33 14.69
C GLY A 26 -33.72 9.40 15.91
N ASP A 27 -34.05 9.94 17.08
CA ASP A 27 -34.19 9.21 18.36
C ASP A 27 -32.95 8.38 18.80
N GLY A 28 -31.77 8.73 18.30
CA GLY A 28 -30.50 8.08 18.66
C GLY A 28 -30.19 6.79 17.87
N TYR A 29 -31.04 6.39 16.92
CA TYR A 29 -30.79 5.21 16.09
C TYR A 29 -29.89 5.50 14.90
N GLU A 30 -28.95 4.59 14.66
CA GLU A 30 -28.03 4.62 13.52
C GLU A 30 -28.12 3.30 12.75
N GLN A 31 -28.42 3.38 11.46
CA GLN A 31 -28.29 2.24 10.55
C GLN A 31 -26.90 2.30 9.90
N ARG A 32 -26.14 1.21 10.02
CA ARG A 32 -24.81 1.06 9.40
C ARG A 32 -24.87 0.05 8.27
N ARG A 33 -24.31 0.39 7.11
CA ARG A 33 -24.16 -0.52 5.97
C ARG A 33 -22.75 -0.42 5.38
N PRO A 34 -22.16 -1.52 4.89
CA PRO A 34 -20.92 -1.47 4.13
C PRO A 34 -21.06 -0.51 2.93
N ALA A 35 -20.06 0.34 2.68
CA ALA A 35 -20.04 1.22 1.52
C ALA A 35 -19.65 0.46 0.23
N GLY A 36 -20.37 -0.62 -0.08
CA GLY A 36 -20.15 -1.49 -1.25
C GLY A 36 -19.56 -2.86 -0.91
N LEU A 37 -19.29 -3.64 -1.96
CA LEU A 37 -18.81 -5.04 -1.87
C LEU A 37 -17.38 -5.14 -1.33
N ASN A 38 -16.52 -4.18 -1.68
CA ASN A 38 -15.12 -4.11 -1.28
C ASN A 38 -14.93 -2.95 -0.30
N ASN A 39 -15.59 -3.03 0.85
CA ASN A 39 -15.56 -1.96 1.84
C ASN A 39 -14.25 -1.87 2.62
N HIS A 40 -13.45 -2.95 2.64
CA HIS A 40 -12.23 -3.06 3.45
C HIS A 40 -10.99 -3.12 2.55
N LEU A 41 -10.45 -1.95 2.19
CA LEU A 41 -9.20 -1.82 1.46
C LEU A 41 -8.12 -1.30 2.39
N ALA A 42 -7.13 -2.15 2.67
CA ALA A 42 -6.03 -1.80 3.55
C ALA A 42 -5.00 -0.90 2.84
N LYS A 43 -4.37 -0.03 3.62
CA LYS A 43 -3.21 0.76 3.25
C LYS A 43 -2.00 0.24 4.03
N TYR A 44 -0.87 0.09 3.35
CA TYR A 44 0.36 -0.44 3.93
C TYR A 44 1.46 0.60 3.78
N ASN A 45 1.99 1.10 4.89
CA ASN A 45 3.15 1.98 4.87
C ASN A 45 4.42 1.13 4.86
N VAL A 46 5.01 1.02 3.68
CA VAL A 46 6.15 0.17 3.38
C VAL A 46 7.41 1.01 3.32
N THR A 47 8.44 0.58 4.03
CA THR A 47 9.78 1.17 3.93
C THR A 47 10.75 0.13 3.38
N VAL A 48 11.49 0.48 2.34
CA VAL A 48 12.50 -0.35 1.71
C VAL A 48 13.85 0.32 1.91
N ARG A 49 14.86 -0.44 2.34
CA ARG A 49 16.24 0.06 2.43
C ARG A 49 17.15 -0.80 1.57
N ILE A 50 17.79 -0.15 0.61
CA ILE A 50 18.60 -0.76 -0.43
C ILE A 50 19.91 0.00 -0.59
N ARG A 51 20.93 -0.68 -1.12
CA ARG A 51 22.25 -0.08 -1.29
C ARG A 51 22.20 0.98 -2.39
N LYS A 52 23.03 2.02 -2.26
CA LYS A 52 23.21 3.02 -3.32
C LYS A 52 23.64 2.31 -4.62
N GLY A 53 22.99 2.61 -5.73
CA GLY A 53 23.11 1.89 -7.01
C GLY A 53 21.92 0.99 -7.34
N GLU A 54 21.39 0.22 -6.39
CA GLU A 54 20.28 -0.72 -6.64
C GLU A 54 18.89 -0.07 -6.65
N HIS A 55 18.78 1.14 -6.08
CA HIS A 55 17.52 1.88 -5.97
C HIS A 55 16.90 2.30 -7.30
N GLN A 56 17.71 2.42 -8.35
CA GLN A 56 17.23 2.78 -9.67
C GLN A 56 16.20 1.77 -10.21
N ASN A 57 16.38 0.48 -9.91
CA ASN A 57 15.44 -0.56 -10.33
C ASN A 57 14.09 -0.46 -9.60
N LEU A 58 14.13 -0.13 -8.30
CA LEU A 58 12.92 0.09 -7.50
C LEU A 58 12.18 1.35 -7.96
N GLU A 59 12.91 2.44 -8.17
CA GLU A 59 12.33 3.70 -8.63
C GLU A 59 11.75 3.55 -10.04
N ALA A 60 12.46 2.90 -10.96
CA ALA A 60 11.96 2.59 -12.29
C ALA A 60 10.71 1.72 -12.24
N PHE A 61 10.64 0.74 -11.33
CA PHE A 61 9.43 -0.06 -11.11
C PHE A 61 8.26 0.83 -10.69
N LEU A 62 8.42 1.62 -9.62
CA LEU A 62 7.34 2.50 -9.14
C LEU A 62 6.91 3.51 -10.22
N SER A 63 7.88 4.07 -10.96
CA SER A 63 7.64 4.99 -12.07
C SER A 63 6.88 4.36 -13.24
N ARG A 64 7.22 3.13 -13.66
CA ARG A 64 6.48 2.39 -14.72
C ARG A 64 5.02 2.16 -14.38
N HIS A 65 4.72 2.00 -13.09
CA HIS A 65 3.36 1.83 -12.58
C HIS A 65 2.61 3.16 -12.46
N GLY A 66 3.31 4.25 -12.17
CA GLY A 66 2.80 5.62 -12.27
C GLY A 66 1.58 5.91 -11.40
N GLY A 67 1.38 5.15 -10.31
CA GLY A 67 0.23 5.30 -9.41
C GLY A 67 -1.13 4.88 -9.97
N VAL A 68 -1.17 4.34 -11.19
CA VAL A 68 -2.41 3.88 -11.83
C VAL A 68 -2.40 2.37 -12.06
N LYS A 69 -1.27 1.81 -12.46
CA LYS A 69 -1.17 0.37 -12.73
C LYS A 69 -0.97 -0.40 -11.43
N SER A 70 -1.83 -1.35 -11.16
CA SER A 70 -1.68 -2.27 -10.04
C SER A 70 -0.53 -3.27 -10.28
N PHE A 71 0.07 -3.72 -9.19
CA PHE A 71 1.06 -4.80 -9.16
C PHE A 71 0.75 -5.77 -8.04
N LEU A 72 1.32 -6.97 -8.14
CA LEU A 72 1.18 -7.99 -7.12
C LEU A 72 2.19 -7.76 -6.02
N TRP A 73 1.77 -7.91 -4.77
CA TRP A 73 2.64 -7.81 -3.62
C TRP A 73 2.17 -8.77 -2.53
N THR A 74 3.13 -9.41 -1.86
CA THR A 74 2.85 -10.33 -0.75
C THR A 74 3.30 -9.67 0.55
N PRO A 75 2.36 -9.27 1.43
CA PRO A 75 2.71 -8.72 2.72
C PRO A 75 3.46 -9.77 3.55
N PRO A 76 4.49 -9.36 4.32
CA PRO A 76 5.37 -10.28 5.03
C PRO A 76 4.66 -11.08 6.15
N TYR A 77 3.46 -10.66 6.58
CA TYR A 77 2.72 -11.27 7.69
C TYR A 77 1.51 -12.11 7.26
N THR A 78 0.94 -11.89 6.07
CA THR A 78 -0.23 -12.64 5.59
C THR A 78 0.15 -13.75 4.61
N TRP A 79 1.35 -13.68 4.01
CA TRP A 79 1.82 -14.56 2.94
C TRP A 79 0.82 -14.76 1.79
N THR A 80 -0.16 -13.87 1.68
CA THR A 80 -1.21 -13.91 0.67
C THR A 80 -0.93 -12.82 -0.33
N GLN A 81 -0.82 -13.18 -1.60
CA GLN A 81 -0.58 -12.22 -2.66
C GLN A 81 -1.81 -11.34 -2.87
N ILE A 82 -1.62 -10.03 -2.81
CA ILE A 82 -2.66 -9.02 -3.02
C ILE A 82 -2.28 -8.10 -4.18
N ARG A 83 -3.28 -7.43 -4.75
CA ARG A 83 -3.08 -6.38 -5.75
C ARG A 83 -3.03 -5.04 -5.04
N VAL A 84 -2.01 -4.26 -5.33
CA VAL A 84 -1.81 -2.94 -4.74
C VAL A 84 -1.43 -1.90 -5.80
N ILE A 85 -1.69 -0.64 -5.48
CA ILE A 85 -1.19 0.52 -6.20
C ILE A 85 -0.30 1.36 -5.29
N CYS A 86 0.64 2.09 -5.87
CA CYS A 86 1.50 3.03 -5.16
C CYS A 86 1.32 4.42 -5.78
N ARG A 87 0.60 5.31 -5.09
CA ARG A 87 0.36 6.69 -5.57
C ARG A 87 1.47 7.66 -5.19
N LYS A 88 2.17 7.36 -4.10
CA LYS A 88 3.22 8.22 -3.54
C LYS A 88 4.37 7.39 -2.99
N TRP A 89 5.58 7.87 -3.22
CA TRP A 89 6.78 7.38 -2.58
C TRP A 89 7.72 8.56 -2.31
N SER A 90 8.55 8.41 -1.29
CA SER A 90 9.60 9.34 -0.90
C SER A 90 10.93 8.59 -0.87
N ILE A 91 11.99 9.24 -1.34
CA ILE A 91 13.33 8.68 -1.40
C ILE A 91 14.24 9.52 -0.51
N ASN A 92 14.85 8.89 0.48
CA ASN A 92 15.88 9.46 1.30
C ASN A 92 17.23 8.84 0.92
N VAL A 93 18.13 9.66 0.38
CA VAL A 93 19.45 9.24 -0.08
C VAL A 93 20.47 9.47 1.03
N GLY A 94 20.90 8.39 1.67
CA GLY A 94 22.04 8.40 2.59
C GLY A 94 23.36 8.14 1.87
N SER A 95 24.44 8.08 2.66
CA SER A 95 25.80 7.88 2.13
C SER A 95 25.96 6.51 1.41
N LEU A 96 25.61 5.42 2.09
CA LEU A 96 25.71 4.05 1.56
C LEU A 96 24.36 3.42 1.18
N TRP A 97 23.28 3.95 1.76
CA TRP A 97 21.95 3.36 1.70
C TRP A 97 20.94 4.38 1.19
N VAL A 98 19.99 3.90 0.40
CA VAL A 98 18.81 4.65 -0.01
C VAL A 98 17.60 4.04 0.68
N THR A 99 16.79 4.88 1.31
CA THR A 99 15.56 4.49 1.99
C THR A 99 14.40 5.00 1.17
N VAL A 100 13.53 4.10 0.74
CA VAL A 100 12.31 4.43 -0.01
C VAL A 100 11.11 4.14 0.88
N THR A 101 10.31 5.15 1.15
CA THR A 101 9.08 5.04 1.94
C THR A 101 7.88 5.25 1.02
N THR A 102 6.92 4.35 1.06
CA THR A 102 5.76 4.35 0.17
C THR A 102 4.51 3.83 0.86
N THR A 103 3.34 4.23 0.37
CA THR A 103 2.06 3.71 0.83
C THR A 103 1.44 2.85 -0.29
N PHE A 104 1.25 1.57 -0.01
CA PHE A 104 0.52 0.66 -0.91
C PHE A 104 -0.95 0.63 -0.54
N GLU A 105 -1.81 0.91 -1.51
CA GLU A 105 -3.26 0.85 -1.35
C GLU A 105 -3.76 -0.43 -2.01
N GLN A 106 -4.46 -1.27 -1.26
CA GLN A 106 -5.07 -2.48 -1.81
C GLN A 106 -6.18 -2.13 -2.81
N VAL A 107 -6.20 -2.82 -3.94
CA VAL A 107 -7.22 -2.69 -4.98
C VAL A 107 -7.72 -4.05 -5.42
N VAL A 108 -8.93 -4.10 -5.96
CA VAL A 108 -9.58 -5.37 -6.37
C VAL A 108 -9.51 -5.59 -7.88
N ILE A 109 -9.19 -4.55 -8.67
CA ILE A 109 -9.07 -4.59 -10.13
C ILE A 109 -7.73 -3.99 -10.54
#